data_AF-A0A5S6QBY9-F1
#
_entry.id   AF-A0A5S6QBY9-F1
#
_cell.length_a   1.000
_cell.length_b   1.000
_cell.length_c   1.000
_cell.angle_alpha   90.00
_cell.angle_beta   90.00
_cell.angle_gamma   90.00
#
_symmetry.space_group_name_H-M   'P 1'
#
loop_
_entity.id
_entity.type
_entity.pdbx_description
1 polymer ?
#
loop_
_entity_poly.entity_id
_entity_poly.type
_entity_poly.pdbx_seq_one_letter_code
_entity_poly.pdbx_strand_id
1 'polypeptide(L)'
;MPLSVYIESNCPKEWILKSALYRGYLSFRMSDQHSGSAIDQNVQTCTSLLIKEWRSLPNVIGPGHLNLLRMGQLALELNEAMEFHTQVLRLTNNHQASLLDMKTLLHVWGSPLRNESSILYDDAVHVSSVLTWRIRYATICESLATSIDLLNGQGVSNLKAKSLLVAAKAAQKLSAFAFAEECLSNFRTLPHTTTKDVST
;
A
#
# COMPACT_ATOMS: atom_id res chain seq x y z
N MET A 1 4.14 -8.66 -30.36
CA MET A 1 4.73 -8.85 -29.01
C MET A 1 4.48 -7.58 -28.21
N PRO A 2 3.87 -7.66 -27.02
CA PRO A 2 3.61 -6.47 -26.23
C PRO A 2 4.93 -5.90 -25.67
N LEU A 3 5.08 -4.57 -25.73
CA LEU A 3 6.26 -3.82 -25.28
C LEU A 3 6.66 -4.11 -23.81
N SER A 4 5.73 -4.59 -22.98
CA SER A 4 5.99 -4.95 -21.58
C SER A 4 7.02 -6.07 -21.44
N VAL A 5 7.02 -7.07 -22.33
CA VAL A 5 7.94 -8.22 -22.26
C VAL A 5 9.37 -7.81 -22.63
N TYR A 6 9.53 -6.82 -23.52
CA TYR A 6 10.84 -6.33 -23.95
C TYR A 6 11.54 -5.48 -22.89
N ILE A 7 10.75 -4.72 -22.10
CA ILE A 7 11.27 -3.92 -20.98
C ILE A 7 11.65 -4.83 -19.82
N GLU A 8 10.83 -5.84 -19.50
CA GLU A 8 11.13 -6.83 -18.45
C GLU A 8 12.39 -7.66 -18.79
N SER A 9 12.61 -7.98 -20.08
CA SER A 9 13.80 -8.73 -20.53
C SER A 9 15.11 -7.91 -20.52
N ASN A 10 15.03 -6.58 -20.49
CA ASN A 10 16.19 -5.68 -20.45
C ASN A 10 16.37 -5.00 -19.08
N CYS A 11 15.58 -5.40 -18.08
CA CYS A 11 15.69 -4.86 -16.72
C CYS A 11 16.99 -5.34 -16.08
N PRO A 12 17.88 -4.44 -15.58
CA PRO A 12 19.07 -4.85 -14.85
C PRO A 12 18.68 -5.72 -13.65
N LYS A 13 19.52 -6.70 -13.28
CA LYS A 13 19.20 -7.69 -12.24
C LYS A 13 18.80 -7.05 -10.92
N GLU A 14 19.45 -5.94 -10.59
CA GLU A 14 19.22 -5.14 -9.38
C GLU A 14 17.83 -4.48 -9.34
N TRP A 15 17.17 -4.35 -10.49
CA TRP A 15 15.87 -3.71 -10.64
C TRP A 15 14.72 -4.71 -10.80
N ILE A 16 14.99 -6.00 -11.00
CA ILE A 16 13.96 -7.02 -11.23
C ILE A 16 12.94 -7.04 -10.08
N LEU A 17 13.40 -7.13 -8.83
CA LEU A 17 12.51 -7.13 -7.67
C LEU A 17 11.69 -5.82 -7.58
N LYS A 18 12.32 -4.67 -7.84
CA LYS A 18 11.66 -3.38 -7.77
C LYS A 18 10.61 -3.21 -8.88
N SER A 19 10.90 -3.70 -10.08
CA SER A 19 9.95 -3.74 -11.19
C SER A 19 8.77 -4.65 -10.90
N ALA A 20 9.00 -5.82 -10.28
CA ALA A 20 7.94 -6.74 -9.87
C ALA A 20 7.01 -6.08 -8.84
N LEU A 21 7.57 -5.37 -7.85
CA LEU A 21 6.78 -4.63 -6.86
C LEU A 21 5.92 -3.54 -7.50
N TYR A 22 6.49 -2.72 -8.39
CA TYR A 22 5.71 -1.71 -9.11
C TYR A 22 4.63 -2.33 -9.99
N ARG A 23 4.92 -3.44 -10.66
CA ARG A 23 3.93 -4.19 -11.44
C ARG A 23 2.78 -4.67 -10.56
N GLY A 24 3.08 -5.20 -9.38
CA GLY A 24 2.07 -5.55 -8.36
C GLY A 24 1.21 -4.36 -7.97
N TYR A 25 1.81 -3.22 -7.63
CA TYR A 25 1.07 -2.00 -7.27
C TYR A 25 0.21 -1.44 -8.40
N LEU A 26 0.69 -1.50 -9.65
CA LEU A 26 -0.09 -1.04 -10.80
C LEU A 26 -1.24 -2.00 -11.13
N SER A 27 -1.10 -3.28 -10.80
CA SER A 27 -2.11 -4.30 -11.13
C SER A 27 -3.46 -4.05 -10.46
N PHE A 28 -3.55 -3.34 -9.33
CA PHE A 28 -4.83 -2.97 -8.70
C PHE A 28 -5.73 -2.08 -9.56
N ARG A 29 -5.16 -1.30 -10.49
CA ARG A 29 -5.95 -0.52 -11.45
C ARG A 29 -6.28 -1.29 -12.73
N MET A 30 -5.46 -2.29 -13.04
CA MET A 30 -5.52 -3.01 -14.31
C MET A 30 -6.27 -4.34 -14.18
N SER A 31 -6.37 -4.91 -12.98
CA SER A 31 -7.11 -6.15 -12.77
C SER A 31 -8.58 -5.88 -13.02
N ASP A 32 -9.07 -6.50 -14.09
CA ASP A 32 -10.44 -6.83 -14.31
C ASP A 32 -11.12 -7.22 -12.99
N GLN A 33 -12.22 -6.52 -12.68
CA GLN A 33 -12.93 -6.45 -11.39
C GLN A 33 -13.41 -7.79 -10.81
N HIS A 34 -13.03 -8.93 -11.41
CA HIS A 34 -13.70 -10.21 -11.23
C HIS A 34 -12.92 -11.25 -10.42
N SER A 35 -11.57 -11.27 -10.45
CA SER A 35 -10.84 -12.41 -9.85
C SER A 35 -9.64 -12.10 -8.96
N GLY A 36 -9.05 -10.89 -9.01
CA GLY A 36 -7.84 -10.55 -8.23
C GLY A 36 -6.60 -11.42 -8.52
N SER A 37 -6.70 -12.41 -9.43
CA SER A 37 -5.68 -13.45 -9.66
C SER A 37 -4.37 -12.89 -10.18
N ALA A 38 -4.42 -11.85 -11.02
CA ALA A 38 -3.23 -11.16 -11.51
C ALA A 38 -2.44 -10.49 -10.37
N ILE A 39 -3.13 -9.97 -9.35
CA ILE A 39 -2.49 -9.32 -8.20
C ILE A 39 -1.79 -10.38 -7.34
N ASP A 40 -2.44 -11.52 -7.09
CA ASP A 40 -1.86 -12.65 -6.36
C ASP A 40 -0.60 -13.21 -7.03
N GLN A 41 -0.64 -13.45 -8.34
CA GLN A 41 0.55 -13.87 -9.09
C GLN A 41 1.71 -12.88 -8.98
N ASN A 42 1.42 -11.58 -8.98
CA ASN A 42 2.43 -10.54 -8.79
C ASN A 42 3.02 -10.58 -7.37
N VAL A 43 2.19 -10.75 -6.35
CA VAL A 43 2.63 -10.87 -4.95
C VAL A 43 3.53 -12.09 -4.77
N GLN A 44 3.12 -13.26 -5.28
CA GLN A 44 3.92 -14.50 -5.21
C GLN A 44 5.27 -14.33 -5.91
N THR A 45 5.28 -13.64 -7.06
CA THR A 45 6.52 -13.33 -7.79
C THR A 45 7.44 -12.43 -6.96
N CYS A 46 6.91 -11.37 -6.36
CA CYS A 46 7.68 -10.45 -5.50
C CYS A 46 8.28 -11.18 -4.30
N THR A 47 7.48 -11.99 -3.60
CA THR A 47 7.92 -12.75 -2.43
C THR A 47 9.00 -13.77 -2.79
N SER A 48 8.85 -14.47 -3.92
CA SER A 48 9.85 -15.42 -4.41
C SER A 48 11.18 -14.72 -4.73
N LEU A 49 11.13 -13.56 -5.38
CA LEU A 49 12.32 -12.76 -5.68
C LEU A 49 12.97 -12.23 -4.39
N LEU A 50 12.19 -11.75 -3.41
CA LEU A 50 12.71 -11.32 -2.11
C LEU A 50 13.49 -12.41 -1.40
N ILE A 51 12.94 -13.63 -1.31
CA ILE A 51 13.60 -14.76 -0.66
C ILE A 51 14.87 -15.15 -1.41
N LYS A 52 14.82 -15.13 -2.75
CA LYS A 52 15.98 -15.42 -3.59
C LYS A 52 17.12 -14.42 -3.35
N GLU A 53 16.81 -13.12 -3.35
CA GLU A 53 17.79 -12.07 -3.07
C GLU A 53 18.28 -12.13 -1.62
N TRP A 54 17.42 -12.50 -0.66
CA TRP A 54 17.84 -12.63 0.74
C TRP A 54 18.91 -13.72 0.89
N ARG A 55 18.71 -14.84 0.20
CA ARG A 55 19.65 -15.97 0.20
C ARG A 55 20.92 -15.71 -0.60
N SER A 56 20.95 -14.71 -1.48
CA SER A 56 22.14 -14.36 -2.27
C SER A 56 23.11 -13.46 -1.50
N LEU A 57 22.63 -12.79 -0.44
CA LEU A 57 23.45 -11.93 0.41
C LEU A 57 24.42 -12.73 1.29
N PRO A 58 25.58 -12.15 1.64
CA PRO A 58 26.50 -12.77 2.60
C PRO A 58 25.85 -12.88 3.98
N ASN A 59 26.28 -13.84 4.80
CA ASN A 59 25.73 -14.04 6.16
C ASN A 59 25.91 -12.82 7.10
N VAL A 60 26.80 -11.89 6.76
CA VAL A 60 27.05 -10.68 7.54
C VAL A 60 26.00 -9.63 7.20
N ILE A 61 25.24 -9.21 8.22
CA ILE A 61 24.22 -8.17 8.09
C ILE A 61 24.88 -6.84 7.68
N GLY A 62 24.29 -6.18 6.68
CA GLY A 62 24.83 -4.96 6.11
C GLY A 62 23.78 -4.18 5.31
N PRO A 63 24.18 -3.11 4.59
CA PRO A 63 23.23 -2.22 3.90
C PRO A 63 22.33 -2.93 2.90
N GLY A 64 22.82 -4.01 2.26
CA GLY A 64 22.01 -4.85 1.36
C GLY A 64 20.82 -5.52 2.05
N HIS A 65 21.00 -5.99 3.29
CA HIS A 65 19.91 -6.58 4.08
C HIS A 65 18.89 -5.52 4.47
N LEU A 66 19.34 -4.34 4.89
CA LEU A 66 18.44 -3.25 5.25
C LEU A 66 17.59 -2.82 4.05
N ASN A 67 18.20 -2.67 2.87
CA ASN A 67 17.46 -2.39 1.64
C ASN A 67 16.44 -3.49 1.32
N LEU A 68 16.82 -4.76 1.50
CA LEU A 68 15.94 -5.88 1.24
C LEU A 68 14.79 -6.01 2.26
N LEU A 69 15.03 -5.68 3.54
CA LEU A 69 13.98 -5.60 4.56
C LEU A 69 12.97 -4.50 4.22
N ARG A 70 13.42 -3.34 3.74
CA ARG A 70 12.55 -2.26 3.27
C ARG A 70 11.69 -2.69 2.08
N MET A 71 12.30 -3.36 1.10
CA MET A 71 11.57 -3.94 -0.03
C MET A 71 10.61 -5.04 0.43
N GLY A 72 10.99 -5.81 1.44
CA GLY A 72 10.12 -6.80 2.10
C GLY A 72 8.91 -6.16 2.78
N GLN A 73 9.10 -5.02 3.45
CA GLN A 73 7.98 -4.25 4.01
C GLN A 73 7.02 -3.77 2.92
N LEU A 74 7.53 -3.28 1.78
CA LEU A 74 6.68 -2.92 0.63
C LEU A 74 5.92 -4.14 0.08
N ALA A 75 6.55 -5.31 -0.01
CA ALA A 75 5.87 -6.53 -0.43
C ALA A 75 4.79 -6.98 0.56
N LEU A 76 5.00 -6.81 1.87
CA LEU A 76 3.97 -7.06 2.88
C LEU A 76 2.78 -6.12 2.71
N GLU A 77 3.02 -4.82 2.52
CA GLU A 77 1.97 -3.84 2.22
C GLU A 77 1.21 -4.19 0.92
N LEU A 78 1.92 -4.72 -0.08
CA LEU A 78 1.32 -5.20 -1.33
C LEU A 78 0.41 -6.42 -1.10
N ASN A 79 0.90 -7.42 -0.36
CA ASN A 79 0.14 -8.65 -0.07
C ASN A 79 -1.15 -8.33 0.68
N GLU A 80 -1.08 -7.47 1.69
CA GLU A 80 -2.27 -7.11 2.45
C GLU A 80 -3.24 -6.24 1.66
N ALA A 81 -2.71 -5.39 0.77
CA ALA A 81 -3.56 -4.63 -0.14
C ALA A 81 -4.32 -5.60 -1.06
N MET A 82 -3.67 -6.65 -1.55
CA MET A 82 -4.29 -7.70 -2.36
C MET A 82 -5.39 -8.43 -1.58
N GLU A 83 -5.13 -8.82 -0.34
CA GLU A 83 -6.14 -9.46 0.52
C GLU A 83 -7.35 -8.53 0.71
N PHE A 84 -7.12 -7.25 1.05
CA PHE A 84 -8.19 -6.26 1.17
C PHE A 84 -8.95 -6.10 -0.14
N HIS A 85 -8.25 -6.01 -1.27
CA HIS A 85 -8.86 -5.81 -2.58
C HIS A 85 -9.75 -6.99 -2.96
N THR A 86 -9.28 -8.21 -2.73
CA THR A 86 -10.03 -9.43 -3.02
C THR A 86 -11.31 -9.48 -2.18
N GLN A 87 -11.25 -9.08 -0.90
CA GLN A 87 -12.43 -9.02 -0.05
C GLN A 87 -13.39 -7.91 -0.50
N VAL A 88 -12.88 -6.75 -0.91
CA VAL A 88 -13.71 -5.68 -1.52
C VAL A 88 -14.39 -6.18 -2.79
N LEU A 89 -13.68 -6.86 -3.70
CA LEU A 89 -14.25 -7.39 -4.93
C LEU A 89 -15.31 -8.46 -4.67
N ARG A 90 -15.12 -9.31 -3.67
CA ARG A 90 -16.15 -10.30 -3.26
C ARG A 90 -17.41 -9.63 -2.76
N LEU A 91 -17.27 -8.55 -1.97
CA LEU A 91 -18.40 -7.73 -1.53
C LEU A 91 -19.09 -7.07 -2.72
N THR A 92 -18.33 -6.47 -3.65
CA THR A 92 -18.89 -5.82 -4.86
C THR A 92 -19.64 -6.78 -5.77
N ASN A 93 -19.21 -8.04 -5.83
CA ASN A 93 -19.78 -9.04 -6.72
C ASN A 93 -20.89 -9.87 -6.04
N ASN A 94 -21.46 -9.41 -4.91
CA ASN A 94 -22.49 -10.13 -4.13
C ASN A 94 -22.09 -11.57 -3.72
N HIS A 95 -20.79 -11.85 -3.61
CA HIS A 95 -20.30 -13.11 -3.05
C HIS A 95 -20.31 -13.00 -1.51
N GLN A 96 -20.47 -14.13 -0.81
CA GLN A 96 -20.42 -14.15 0.66
C GLN A 96 -19.01 -13.75 1.13
N ALA A 97 -18.83 -12.49 1.47
CA ALA A 97 -17.63 -11.98 2.13
C ALA A 97 -17.95 -11.65 3.59
N SER A 98 -17.04 -12.04 4.48
CA SER A 98 -17.13 -11.76 5.91
C SER A 98 -16.88 -10.27 6.18
N LEU A 99 -17.90 -9.56 6.66
CA LEU A 99 -17.76 -8.17 7.12
C LEU A 99 -16.80 -8.04 8.32
N LEU A 100 -16.65 -9.12 9.10
CA LEU A 100 -15.72 -9.18 10.23
C LEU A 100 -14.26 -9.16 9.75
N ASP A 101 -13.96 -9.88 8.66
CA ASP A 101 -12.62 -9.96 8.09
C ASP A 101 -12.21 -8.59 7.53
N MET A 102 -13.15 -7.89 6.89
CA MET A 102 -12.89 -6.55 6.36
C MET A 102 -12.60 -5.52 7.46
N LYS A 103 -13.34 -5.55 8.58
CA LYS A 103 -13.07 -4.68 9.74
C LYS A 103 -11.72 -4.99 10.39
N THR A 104 -11.35 -6.27 10.45
CA THR A 104 -10.06 -6.70 10.97
C THR A 104 -8.92 -6.17 10.09
N LEU A 105 -9.05 -6.27 8.76
CA LEU A 105 -8.08 -5.71 7.81
C LEU A 105 -7.98 -4.18 7.91
N LEU A 106 -9.11 -3.47 8.02
CA LEU A 106 -9.12 -2.01 8.25
C LEU A 106 -8.44 -1.63 9.56
N HIS A 107 -8.60 -2.44 10.61
CA HIS A 107 -7.94 -2.24 11.89
C HIS A 107 -6.43 -2.49 11.80
N VAL A 108 -6.00 -3.52 11.06
CA VAL A 108 -4.57 -3.81 10.80
C VAL A 108 -3.91 -2.65 10.06
N TRP A 109 -4.56 -2.14 9.01
CA TRP A 109 -4.07 -0.99 8.22
C TRP A 109 -4.13 0.34 8.98
N GLY A 110 -5.14 0.49 9.86
CA GLY A 110 -5.30 1.66 10.72
C GLY A 110 -4.46 1.64 12.00
N SER A 111 -3.70 0.57 12.28
CA SER A 111 -2.99 0.38 13.54
C SER A 111 -1.86 1.40 13.74
N PRO A 112 -1.78 2.09 14.90
CA PRO A 112 -0.70 3.03 15.23
C PRO A 112 0.70 2.42 15.13
N LEU A 113 0.84 1.12 15.45
CA LEU A 113 2.11 0.38 15.36
C LEU A 113 2.66 0.31 13.92
N ARG A 114 1.81 0.49 12.90
CA ARG A 114 2.21 0.59 11.48
C ARG A 114 2.41 2.01 10.98
N ASN A 115 1.89 2.99 11.72
CA ASN A 115 1.78 4.38 11.31
C ASN A 115 2.80 5.28 12.03
N GLU A 116 3.27 4.88 13.21
CA GLU A 116 4.08 5.77 14.05
C GLU A 116 5.45 5.21 14.45
N SER A 117 5.64 3.89 14.62
CA SER A 117 6.88 3.36 15.22
C SER A 117 7.91 2.82 14.22
N SER A 118 7.51 2.27 13.08
CA SER A 118 8.44 1.65 12.12
C SER A 118 8.84 2.55 10.94
N ILE A 119 7.97 3.49 10.54
CA ILE A 119 8.20 4.35 9.36
C ILE A 119 9.20 5.48 9.69
N LEU A 120 9.35 5.88 10.95
CA LEU A 120 10.05 7.11 11.31
C LEU A 120 11.57 6.96 11.53
N TYR A 121 12.12 5.75 11.44
CA TYR A 121 13.56 5.48 11.56
C TYR A 121 14.23 5.12 10.23
N ASP A 122 13.46 5.08 9.14
CA ASP A 122 13.95 4.77 7.80
C ASP A 122 14.20 6.03 6.96
N ASP A 123 14.85 5.85 5.80
CA ASP A 123 15.14 6.98 4.91
C ASP A 123 13.87 7.62 4.30
N ALA A 124 13.98 8.90 3.94
CA ALA A 124 12.85 9.67 3.41
C ALA A 124 12.21 9.02 2.16
N VAL A 125 13.00 8.31 1.35
CA VAL A 125 12.57 7.69 0.10
C VAL A 125 11.67 6.47 0.37
N HIS A 126 12.05 5.62 1.32
CA HIS A 126 11.26 4.46 1.75
C HIS A 126 9.94 4.92 2.38
N VAL A 127 10.03 5.88 3.30
CA VAL A 127 8.85 6.48 3.96
C VAL A 127 7.87 7.04 2.94
N SER A 128 8.36 7.84 1.99
CA SER A 128 7.55 8.40 0.92
C SER A 128 6.91 7.30 0.06
N SER A 129 7.63 6.20 -0.21
CA SER A 129 7.13 5.11 -1.06
C SER A 129 5.96 4.38 -0.39
N VAL A 130 6.09 4.00 0.88
CA VAL A 130 5.04 3.34 1.66
C VAL A 130 3.78 4.22 1.73
N LEU A 131 3.95 5.50 2.08
CA LEU A 131 2.84 6.43 2.24
C LEU A 131 2.12 6.73 0.92
N THR A 132 2.88 6.95 -0.16
CA THR A 132 2.33 7.15 -1.50
C THR A 132 1.49 5.96 -1.92
N TRP A 133 1.97 4.74 -1.65
CA TRP A 133 1.21 3.54 -1.95
C TRP A 133 -0.10 3.46 -1.17
N ARG A 134 -0.06 3.65 0.15
CA ARG A 134 -1.27 3.61 1.00
C ARG A 134 -2.31 4.65 0.57
N ILE A 135 -1.90 5.89 0.28
CA ILE A 135 -2.81 6.94 -0.21
C ILE A 135 -3.42 6.56 -1.56
N ARG A 136 -2.61 6.07 -2.50
CA ARG A 136 -3.09 5.63 -3.83
C ARG A 136 -4.08 4.49 -3.71
N TYR A 137 -3.78 3.50 -2.89
CA TYR A 137 -4.65 2.36 -2.70
C TYR A 137 -5.97 2.74 -2.02
N ALA A 138 -5.92 3.57 -0.96
CA ALA A 138 -7.13 4.08 -0.31
C ALA A 138 -8.03 4.83 -1.32
N THR A 139 -7.46 5.58 -2.25
CA THR A 139 -8.20 6.26 -3.33
C THR A 139 -8.84 5.27 -4.31
N ILE A 140 -8.16 4.15 -4.63
CA ILE A 140 -8.76 3.07 -5.44
C ILE A 140 -9.95 2.46 -4.70
N CYS A 141 -9.81 2.17 -3.41
CA CYS A 141 -10.90 1.64 -2.59
C CYS A 141 -12.11 2.59 -2.53
N GLU A 142 -11.89 3.91 -2.43
CA GLU A 142 -12.98 4.89 -2.52
C GLU A 142 -13.72 4.81 -3.87
N SER A 143 -12.99 4.70 -4.98
CA SER A 143 -13.60 4.59 -6.32
C SER A 143 -14.38 3.30 -6.52
N LEU A 144 -13.97 2.21 -5.87
CA LEU A 144 -14.68 0.92 -5.86
C LEU A 144 -15.87 0.94 -4.90
N ALA A 145 -15.82 1.76 -3.85
CA ALA A 145 -16.92 1.90 -2.89
C ALA A 145 -18.10 2.70 -3.45
N THR A 146 -17.91 3.53 -4.49
CA THR A 146 -19.02 4.21 -5.17
C THR A 146 -20.00 3.24 -5.86
N SER A 147 -19.64 1.97 -6.09
CA SER A 147 -20.53 0.97 -6.70
C SER A 147 -21.27 0.07 -5.71
N ILE A 148 -20.83 -0.01 -4.45
CA ILE A 148 -21.56 -0.67 -3.37
C ILE A 148 -21.56 0.23 -2.14
N ASP A 149 -22.76 0.54 -1.69
CA ASP A 149 -23.11 0.94 -0.33
C ASP A 149 -22.46 0.02 0.72
N LEU A 150 -21.15 0.17 0.96
CA LEU A 150 -20.50 -0.37 2.16
C LEU A 150 -20.73 0.58 3.34
N LEU A 151 -21.99 1.01 3.40
CA LEU A 151 -22.63 1.79 4.41
C LEU A 151 -22.29 1.20 5.78
N ASN A 152 -21.73 1.99 6.69
CA ASN A 152 -21.96 3.43 6.77
C ASN A 152 -20.67 4.24 6.63
N GLY A 153 -20.19 4.51 5.40
CA GLY A 153 -19.43 5.70 4.97
C GLY A 153 -18.13 6.11 5.69
N GLN A 154 -17.79 5.49 6.81
CA GLN A 154 -16.75 5.91 7.74
C GLN A 154 -15.50 5.03 7.66
N GLY A 155 -15.57 3.79 7.16
CA GLY A 155 -14.41 2.89 7.17
C GLY A 155 -13.32 3.26 6.17
N VAL A 156 -13.69 3.39 4.90
CA VAL A 156 -12.75 3.64 3.79
C VAL A 156 -12.31 5.11 3.74
N SER A 157 -13.23 6.05 4.00
CA SER A 157 -12.92 7.48 4.12
C SER A 157 -11.93 7.74 5.27
N ASN A 158 -12.08 7.03 6.39
CA ASN A 158 -11.15 7.10 7.53
C ASN A 158 -9.79 6.48 7.18
N LEU A 159 -9.73 5.46 6.31
CA LEU A 159 -8.44 4.91 5.85
C LEU A 159 -7.61 5.93 5.05
N LYS A 160 -8.23 6.65 4.11
CA LYS A 160 -7.54 7.71 3.36
C LYS A 160 -7.15 8.88 4.26
N ALA A 161 -8.08 9.31 5.12
CA ALA A 161 -7.85 10.38 6.10
C ALA A 161 -6.65 10.05 7.02
N LYS A 162 -6.61 8.85 7.61
CA LYS A 162 -5.48 8.37 8.42
C LYS A 162 -4.18 8.32 7.64
N SER A 163 -4.20 7.79 6.41
CA SER A 163 -3.00 7.71 5.57
C SER A 163 -2.43 9.09 5.26
N LEU A 164 -3.29 10.08 4.97
CA LEU A 164 -2.90 11.47 4.73
C LEU A 164 -2.32 12.14 5.98
N LEU A 165 -2.93 11.92 7.15
CA LEU A 165 -2.46 12.51 8.42
C LEU A 165 -1.09 11.94 8.82
N VAL A 166 -0.91 10.62 8.70
CA VAL A 166 0.38 9.97 8.93
C VAL A 166 1.42 10.46 7.93
N ALA A 167 1.05 10.63 6.67
CA ALA A 167 1.95 11.18 5.66
C ALA A 167 2.37 12.61 5.96
N ALA A 168 1.44 13.46 6.40
CA ALA A 168 1.75 14.83 6.81
C ALA A 168 2.70 14.87 8.01
N LYS A 169 2.46 14.04 9.04
CA LYS A 169 3.31 13.94 10.24
C LYS A 169 4.72 13.46 9.88
N ALA A 170 4.84 12.46 9.01
CA ALA A 170 6.13 11.97 8.52
C ALA A 170 6.86 13.03 7.68
N ALA A 171 6.15 13.71 6.77
CA ALA A 171 6.70 14.77 5.93
C ALA A 171 7.21 15.96 6.75
N GLN A 172 6.49 16.36 7.80
CA GLN A 172 6.95 17.39 8.73
C GLN A 172 8.25 16.98 9.44
N LYS A 173 8.36 15.74 9.93
CA LYS A 173 9.59 15.22 10.54
C LYS A 173 10.77 15.18 9.57
N LEU A 174 10.50 14.95 8.29
CA LEU A 174 11.49 14.97 7.20
C LEU A 174 11.74 16.38 6.64
N SER A 175 11.17 17.43 7.22
CA SER A 175 11.23 18.82 6.73
C SER A 175 10.70 19.04 5.30
N ALA A 176 9.84 18.12 4.81
CA ALA A 176 9.18 18.20 3.51
C ALA A 176 7.84 18.94 3.62
N PHE A 177 7.89 20.23 3.96
CA PHE A 177 6.70 21.03 4.33
C PHE A 177 5.67 21.17 3.20
N ALA A 178 6.10 21.30 1.94
CA ALA A 178 5.17 21.41 0.80
C ALA A 178 4.29 20.17 0.64
N PHE A 179 4.88 18.98 0.77
CA PHE A 179 4.14 17.72 0.70
C PHE A 179 3.25 17.51 1.93
N ALA A 180 3.68 17.96 3.11
CA ALA A 180 2.85 17.95 4.32
C ALA A 180 1.60 18.81 4.14
N GLU A 181 1.74 20.03 3.61
CA GLU A 181 0.60 20.93 3.34
C GLU A 181 -0.35 20.36 2.29
N GLU A 182 0.17 19.74 1.23
CA GLU A 182 -0.65 19.03 0.24
C GLU A 182 -1.49 17.92 0.89
N CYS A 183 -0.86 17.09 1.73
CA CYS A 183 -1.55 16.02 2.46
C CYS A 183 -2.65 16.56 3.38
N LEU A 184 -2.36 17.64 4.12
CA LEU A 184 -3.33 18.27 5.02
C LEU A 184 -4.47 18.96 4.25
N SER A 185 -4.17 19.58 3.11
CA SER A 185 -5.18 20.18 2.24
C SER A 185 -6.14 19.11 1.72
N ASN A 186 -5.61 18.00 1.19
CA ASN A 186 -6.39 16.86 0.74
C ASN A 186 -7.22 16.25 1.88
N PHE A 187 -6.68 16.16 3.09
CA PHE A 187 -7.40 15.68 4.27
C PHE A 187 -8.62 16.55 4.58
N ARG A 188 -8.46 17.89 4.58
CA ARG A 188 -9.54 18.85 4.89
C ARG A 188 -10.70 18.79 3.89
N THR A 189 -10.45 18.34 2.66
CA THR A 189 -11.50 18.20 1.63
C THR A 189 -12.37 16.95 1.77
N LEU A 190 -12.05 16.03 2.69
CA LEU A 190 -12.81 14.79 2.87
C LEU A 190 -14.12 15.04 3.64
N PRO A 191 -15.28 14.53 3.17
CA PRO A 191 -16.61 14.91 3.68
C PRO A 191 -16.96 14.51 5.12
N HIS A 192 -16.11 13.78 5.86
CA HIS A 192 -16.45 13.20 7.17
C HIS A 192 -15.35 13.24 8.24
N THR A 193 -14.36 14.13 8.17
CA THR A 193 -13.33 14.22 9.23
C THR A 193 -13.94 14.83 10.50
N THR A 194 -14.24 14.00 11.50
CA THR A 194 -14.59 14.49 12.84
C THR A 194 -13.36 15.11 13.49
N THR A 195 -13.54 16.24 14.17
CA THR A 195 -12.55 17.03 14.90
C THR A 195 -11.74 16.29 15.99
N LYS A 196 -12.00 15.00 16.22
CA LYS A 196 -11.29 14.15 17.19
C LYS A 196 -9.97 13.59 16.69
N ASP A 197 -9.73 13.54 15.37
CA ASP A 197 -8.51 12.95 14.80
C ASP A 197 -7.33 13.93 14.71
N VAL A 198 -7.54 15.21 15.04
CA VAL A 198 -6.53 16.28 14.97
C VAL A 198 -5.83 16.51 16.32
N SER A 199 -6.32 15.91 17.41
CA SER A 199 -5.91 16.24 18.78
C SER A 199 -4.96 15.24 19.47
N THR A 200 -4.16 14.47 18.73
CA THR A 200 -3.08 13.60 19.29
C THR A 200 -1.86 13.58 18.39
#